data_AF-A0A4Q2YKA5-F1
#
_entry.id   AF-A0A4Q2YKA5-F1
#
_cell.length_a   1.000
_cell.length_b   1.000
_cell.length_c   1.000
_cell.angle_alpha   90.00
_cell.angle_beta   90.00
_cell.angle_gamma   90.00
#
_symmetry.space_group_name_H-M   'P 1'
#
loop_
_entity.id
_entity.type
_entity.pdbx_description
1 polymer ?
#
loop_
_entity_poly.entity_id
_entity_poly.type
_entity_poly.pdbx_seq_one_letter_code
_entity_poly.pdbx_strand_id
1 'polypeptide(L)'
;MKTTLLLCAVGFASFAFSGKAMSQSLITTLVEISPNVPVNGSVDGSFFQNYPSGTLVFTDFQAFCVEPGQGLSYGQTLTFDLQNPGDLVNSVAISKLVGGFLASGGTALDAAAVQWAIWEVVAELSPTRSVTEGNVILSPSSPSNPDGDAVATLANQYLANIDTFAPASLYYLTHPDYQNVVTWTIPEPGSAALAALSALVLLRRRRR
;
A
#
# COMPACT_ATOMS: atom_id res chain seq x y z
N MET A 1 40.09 -37.24 -42.74
CA MET A 1 39.43 -37.15 -41.43
C MET A 1 40.38 -36.55 -40.41
N LYS A 2 40.11 -35.32 -39.96
CA LYS A 2 40.21 -34.81 -38.58
C LYS A 2 40.15 -33.28 -38.63
N THR A 3 38.94 -32.78 -38.49
CA THR A 3 38.57 -31.36 -38.36
C THR A 3 38.82 -30.95 -36.92
N THR A 4 39.75 -30.03 -36.68
CA THR A 4 39.98 -29.45 -35.34
C THR A 4 39.05 -28.26 -35.18
N LEU A 5 38.05 -28.41 -34.32
CA LEU A 5 37.05 -27.40 -33.99
C LEU A 5 37.54 -26.59 -32.78
N LEU A 6 37.91 -25.33 -33.01
CA LEU A 6 38.23 -24.36 -31.96
C LEU A 6 36.91 -23.82 -31.39
N LEU A 7 36.54 -24.26 -30.18
CA LEU A 7 35.50 -23.60 -29.39
C LEU A 7 36.05 -22.27 -28.85
N CYS A 8 35.63 -21.15 -29.42
CA CYS A 8 35.73 -19.85 -28.77
C CYS A 8 34.74 -19.79 -27.61
N ALA A 9 35.26 -19.78 -26.39
CA ALA A 9 34.52 -19.50 -25.18
C ALA A 9 33.93 -18.08 -25.25
N VAL A 10 32.61 -17.97 -25.39
CA VAL A 10 31.89 -16.73 -25.13
C VAL A 10 31.73 -16.62 -23.62
N GLY A 11 32.66 -15.92 -22.98
CA GLY A 11 32.51 -15.50 -21.60
C GLY A 11 31.34 -14.54 -21.48
N PHE A 12 30.22 -15.02 -20.96
CA PHE A 12 29.18 -14.16 -20.45
C PHE A 12 29.75 -13.47 -19.19
N ALA A 13 30.19 -12.23 -19.35
CA ALA A 13 30.42 -11.35 -18.22
C ALA A 13 29.04 -11.02 -17.62
N SER A 14 28.62 -11.83 -16.65
CA SER A 14 27.53 -11.47 -15.75
C SER A 14 27.99 -10.27 -14.94
N PHE A 15 27.60 -9.07 -15.36
CA PHE A 15 27.68 -7.89 -14.50
C PHE A 15 26.69 -8.10 -13.35
N ALA A 16 27.16 -8.70 -12.27
CA ALA A 16 26.49 -8.64 -10.99
C ALA A 16 26.59 -7.20 -10.50
N PHE A 17 25.63 -6.36 -10.90
CA PHE A 17 25.33 -5.15 -10.15
C PHE A 17 24.76 -5.60 -8.80
N SER A 18 25.62 -5.85 -7.82
CA SER A 18 25.26 -5.65 -6.41
C SER A 18 25.20 -4.14 -6.17
N GLY A 19 24.26 -3.47 -6.81
CA GLY A 19 23.81 -2.19 -6.33
C GLY A 19 23.13 -2.46 -5.00
N LYS A 20 23.63 -1.88 -3.90
CA LYS A 20 22.75 -1.60 -2.77
C LYS A 20 21.51 -0.95 -3.39
N ALA A 21 20.34 -1.55 -3.20
CA ALA A 21 19.10 -0.93 -3.66
C ALA A 21 19.13 0.49 -3.12
N MET A 22 19.28 1.48 -4.00
CA MET A 22 19.06 2.85 -3.60
C MET A 22 17.61 2.87 -3.13
N SER A 23 17.38 3.26 -1.89
CA SER A 23 16.04 3.59 -1.41
C SER A 23 15.42 4.46 -2.50
N GLN A 24 14.39 3.93 -3.18
CA GLN A 24 13.73 4.68 -4.22
C GLN A 24 12.80 5.63 -3.48
N SER A 25 13.13 6.91 -3.49
CA SER A 25 12.25 7.92 -2.91
C SER A 25 11.21 8.35 -3.95
N LEU A 26 9.95 8.44 -3.54
CA LEU A 26 8.81 8.82 -4.35
C LEU A 26 8.28 10.17 -3.88
N ILE A 27 8.36 11.17 -4.75
CA ILE A 27 7.79 12.50 -4.48
C ILE A 27 6.37 12.51 -5.03
N THR A 28 5.39 12.84 -4.19
CA THR A 28 3.99 12.90 -4.59
C THR A 28 3.21 13.90 -3.75
N THR A 29 2.01 14.30 -4.18
CA THR A 29 1.17 15.25 -3.45
C THR A 29 -0.16 14.62 -3.08
N LEU A 30 -0.57 14.72 -1.81
CA LEU A 30 -1.90 14.28 -1.38
C LEU A 30 -2.96 15.22 -1.98
N VAL A 31 -3.83 14.67 -2.82
CA VAL A 31 -4.88 15.44 -3.50
C VAL A 31 -6.16 15.41 -2.68
N GLU A 32 -6.62 14.23 -2.30
CA GLU A 32 -7.88 14.03 -1.59
C GLU A 32 -7.93 12.67 -0.87
N ILE A 33 -9.04 12.40 -0.17
CA ILE A 33 -9.40 11.05 0.30
C ILE A 33 -10.68 10.68 -0.45
N SER A 34 -10.61 9.68 -1.31
CA SER A 34 -11.72 9.31 -2.18
C SER A 34 -11.62 7.84 -2.62
N PRO A 35 -12.72 7.06 -2.51
CA PRO A 35 -13.95 7.43 -1.83
C PRO A 35 -13.74 7.51 -0.31
N ASN A 36 -14.53 8.33 0.39
CA ASN A 36 -14.42 8.49 1.85
C ASN A 36 -15.78 8.38 2.56
N VAL A 37 -15.74 7.88 3.79
CA VAL A 37 -16.83 7.96 4.77
C VAL A 37 -16.21 8.40 6.10
N PRO A 38 -16.44 9.64 6.56
CA PRO A 38 -15.91 10.06 7.85
C PRO A 38 -16.65 9.32 8.96
N VAL A 39 -15.90 8.64 9.82
CA VAL A 39 -16.44 7.93 10.99
C VAL A 39 -15.59 8.20 12.23
N ASN A 40 -16.21 8.04 13.39
CA ASN A 40 -15.61 8.29 14.69
C ASN A 40 -15.13 6.99 15.35
N GLY A 41 -14.12 7.09 16.22
CA GLY A 41 -13.66 5.95 17.00
C GLY A 41 -12.48 6.27 17.91
N SER A 42 -11.84 5.23 18.42
CA SER A 42 -10.69 5.33 19.30
C SER A 42 -9.61 4.34 18.88
N VAL A 43 -8.35 4.69 19.16
CA VAL A 43 -7.21 3.78 19.08
C VAL A 43 -6.50 3.77 20.43
N ASP A 44 -6.30 2.59 21.00
CA ASP A 44 -5.68 2.38 22.32
C ASP A 44 -6.34 3.20 23.44
N GLY A 45 -7.67 3.33 23.38
CA GLY A 45 -8.46 4.12 24.35
C GLY A 45 -8.32 5.64 24.22
N SER A 46 -7.49 6.15 23.30
CA SER A 46 -7.45 7.57 22.96
C SER A 46 -8.63 7.92 22.04
N PHE A 47 -9.43 8.91 22.43
CA PHE A 47 -10.62 9.31 21.67
C PHE A 47 -10.22 10.16 20.45
N PHE A 48 -10.70 9.78 19.27
CA PHE A 48 -10.46 10.53 18.05
C PHE A 48 -11.78 10.92 17.39
N GLN A 49 -11.91 12.21 17.07
CA GLN A 49 -13.11 12.74 16.41
C GLN A 49 -12.86 12.90 14.90
N ASN A 50 -13.78 12.34 14.12
CA ASN A 50 -13.92 12.41 12.66
C ASN A 50 -12.65 12.07 11.88
N TYR A 51 -12.31 10.77 11.80
CA TYR A 51 -11.28 10.35 10.84
C TYR A 51 -11.88 10.29 9.44
N PRO A 52 -11.32 11.03 8.47
CA PRO A 52 -11.63 10.77 7.08
C PRO A 52 -11.10 9.37 6.75
N SER A 53 -12.02 8.42 6.59
CA SER A 53 -11.71 7.01 6.41
C SER A 53 -11.97 6.65 4.96
N GLY A 54 -10.96 6.11 4.29
CA GLY A 54 -11.02 5.84 2.87
C GLY A 54 -9.65 5.74 2.25
N THR A 55 -9.61 5.78 0.92
CA THR A 55 -8.37 5.70 0.16
C THR A 55 -7.75 7.09 0.01
N LEU A 56 -6.49 7.23 0.42
CA LEU A 56 -5.69 8.41 0.12
C LEU A 56 -5.40 8.45 -1.38
N VAL A 57 -5.74 9.56 -2.02
CA VAL A 57 -5.45 9.79 -3.44
C VAL A 57 -4.28 10.75 -3.55
N PHE A 58 -3.16 10.23 -4.01
CA PHE A 58 -2.00 11.03 -4.39
C PHE A 58 -2.03 11.31 -5.89
N THR A 59 -1.17 12.23 -6.34
CA THR A 59 -1.04 12.56 -7.77
C THR A 59 -0.71 11.34 -8.66
N ASP A 60 -0.10 10.32 -8.06
CA ASP A 60 0.55 9.22 -8.78
C ASP A 60 -0.03 7.84 -8.43
N PHE A 61 -0.70 7.71 -7.29
CA PHE A 61 -1.21 6.43 -6.78
C PHE A 61 -2.30 6.61 -5.72
N GLN A 62 -2.90 5.49 -5.34
CA GLN A 62 -3.86 5.39 -4.26
C GLN A 62 -3.30 4.55 -3.13
N ALA A 63 -3.60 4.90 -1.88
CA ALA A 63 -3.04 4.22 -0.73
C ALA A 63 -3.99 4.14 0.46
N PHE A 64 -3.70 3.23 1.38
CA PHE A 64 -4.28 3.23 2.73
C PHE A 64 -3.24 3.66 3.76
N CYS A 65 -3.75 4.32 4.79
CA CYS A 65 -3.02 4.67 6.00
C CYS A 65 -2.68 3.42 6.81
N VAL A 66 -1.45 3.31 7.34
CA VAL A 66 -1.11 2.21 8.26
C VAL A 66 -0.84 2.66 9.70
N GLU A 67 -0.78 3.97 9.95
CA GLU A 67 -0.58 4.52 11.30
C GLU A 67 -1.81 5.33 11.71
N PRO A 68 -2.64 4.88 12.67
CA PRO A 68 -3.84 5.62 13.04
C PRO A 68 -3.55 6.99 13.69
N GLY A 69 -2.39 7.14 14.34
CA GLY A 69 -2.03 8.34 15.09
C GLY A 69 -1.31 9.42 14.28
N GLN A 70 -0.90 9.14 13.05
CA GLN A 70 -0.19 10.08 12.19
C GLN A 70 -1.13 10.64 11.11
N GLY A 71 -0.89 11.89 10.71
CA GLY A 71 -1.80 12.64 9.83
C GLY A 71 -1.11 13.16 8.58
N LEU A 72 -1.92 13.47 7.57
CA LEU A 72 -1.53 14.15 6.34
C LEU A 72 -2.44 15.34 6.07
N SER A 73 -1.93 16.37 5.39
CA SER A 73 -2.71 17.52 4.96
C SER A 73 -2.91 17.55 3.44
N TYR A 74 -4.08 18.00 2.98
CA TYR A 74 -4.33 18.17 1.54
C TYR A 74 -3.38 19.18 0.91
N GLY A 75 -2.97 18.92 -0.33
CA GLY A 75 -2.00 19.73 -1.07
C GLY A 75 -0.57 19.60 -0.57
N GLN A 76 -0.31 18.74 0.42
CA GLN A 76 1.02 18.50 0.95
C GLN A 76 1.81 17.59 0.00
N THR A 77 2.96 18.09 -0.46
CA THR A 77 3.93 17.30 -1.22
C THR A 77 4.90 16.62 -0.26
N LEU A 78 5.05 15.31 -0.40
CA LEU A 78 5.85 14.45 0.47
C LEU A 78 6.83 13.64 -0.36
N THR A 79 7.97 13.32 0.26
CA THR A 79 8.96 12.40 -0.29
C THR A 79 8.93 11.14 0.56
N PHE A 80 8.30 10.08 0.04
CA PHE A 80 8.27 8.78 0.70
C PHE A 80 9.49 7.96 0.34
N ASP A 81 10.00 7.19 1.28
CA ASP A 81 10.97 6.13 1.00
C ASP A 81 10.25 4.81 0.75
N LEU A 82 10.60 4.15 -0.36
CA LEU A 82 10.10 2.82 -0.68
C LEU A 82 10.80 1.76 0.16
N GLN A 83 10.04 1.08 1.01
CA GLN A 83 10.50 -0.01 1.86
C GLN A 83 10.00 -1.36 1.37
N ASN A 84 10.58 -2.44 1.90
CA ASN A 84 10.06 -3.78 1.69
C ASN A 84 8.71 -3.91 2.42
N PRO A 85 7.62 -4.30 1.75
CA PRO A 85 6.34 -4.55 2.42
C PRO A 85 6.43 -5.55 3.56
N GLY A 86 7.39 -6.48 3.53
CA GLY A 86 7.63 -7.44 4.61
C GLY A 86 8.07 -6.79 5.94
N ASP A 87 8.57 -5.56 5.92
CA ASP A 87 8.99 -4.82 7.11
C ASP A 87 7.79 -4.19 7.85
N LEU A 88 6.63 -4.12 7.19
CA LEU A 88 5.38 -3.69 7.81
C LEU A 88 4.81 -4.80 8.70
N VAL A 89 4.47 -4.44 9.94
CA VAL A 89 3.81 -5.35 10.89
C VAL A 89 2.50 -5.85 10.27
N ASN A 90 2.30 -7.17 10.31
CA ASN A 90 1.12 -7.83 9.75
C ASN A 90 0.90 -7.57 8.24
N SER A 91 1.96 -7.34 7.48
CA SER A 91 1.93 -7.09 6.03
C SER A 91 1.12 -8.12 5.21
N VAL A 92 1.13 -9.40 5.61
CA VAL A 92 0.33 -10.44 4.95
C VAL A 92 -1.17 -10.24 5.18
N ALA A 93 -1.57 -9.85 6.39
CA ALA A 93 -2.96 -9.55 6.69
C ALA A 93 -3.41 -8.29 5.93
N ILE A 94 -2.58 -7.24 5.92
CA ILE A 94 -2.85 -5.99 5.19
C ILE A 94 -2.96 -6.25 3.69
N SER A 95 -2.09 -7.06 3.10
CA SER A 95 -2.18 -7.38 1.67
C SER A 95 -3.44 -8.15 1.29
N LYS A 96 -3.91 -9.05 2.16
CA LYS A 96 -5.20 -9.73 1.98
C LYS A 96 -6.39 -8.78 2.12
N LEU A 97 -6.38 -7.86 3.09
CA LEU A 97 -7.43 -6.84 3.23
C LEU A 97 -7.52 -5.94 1.99
N VAL A 98 -6.37 -5.46 1.48
CA VAL A 98 -6.31 -4.69 0.23
C VAL A 98 -6.78 -5.52 -0.95
N GLY A 99 -6.43 -6.81 -1.01
CA GLY A 99 -6.93 -7.71 -2.04
C GLY A 99 -8.45 -7.88 -2.01
N GLY A 100 -9.04 -8.00 -0.82
CA GLY A 100 -10.49 -7.99 -0.63
C GLY A 100 -11.13 -6.69 -1.11
N PHE A 101 -10.56 -5.54 -0.74
CA PHE A 101 -11.01 -4.22 -1.21
C PHE A 101 -11.03 -4.14 -2.74
N LEU A 102 -9.94 -4.54 -3.40
CA LEU A 102 -9.83 -4.51 -4.86
C LEU A 102 -10.84 -5.44 -5.56
N ALA A 103 -11.33 -6.48 -4.87
CA ALA A 103 -12.38 -7.37 -5.36
C ALA A 103 -13.81 -6.89 -5.06
N SER A 104 -14.01 -5.95 -4.13
CA SER A 104 -15.32 -5.51 -3.62
C SER A 104 -16.08 -4.53 -4.51
N GLY A 105 -15.41 -3.93 -5.50
CA GLY A 105 -15.94 -2.81 -6.28
C GLY A 105 -15.55 -1.43 -5.74
N GLY A 106 -14.93 -1.37 -4.56
CA GLY A 106 -14.25 -0.18 -4.04
C GLY A 106 -15.19 0.95 -3.67
N THR A 107 -16.31 0.65 -3.00
CA THR A 107 -17.25 1.69 -2.56
C THR A 107 -16.68 2.51 -1.40
N ALA A 108 -17.33 3.63 -1.05
CA ALA A 108 -16.93 4.45 0.09
C ALA A 108 -16.95 3.67 1.42
N LEU A 109 -17.98 2.82 1.61
CA LEU A 109 -18.09 1.96 2.78
C LEU A 109 -16.97 0.90 2.80
N ASP A 110 -16.64 0.30 1.65
CA ASP A 110 -15.53 -0.66 1.56
C ASP A 110 -14.20 0.01 1.91
N ALA A 111 -13.93 1.19 1.36
CA ALA A 111 -12.70 1.93 1.61
C ALA A 111 -12.55 2.30 3.09
N ALA A 112 -13.63 2.79 3.72
CA ALA A 112 -13.63 3.08 5.15
C ALA A 112 -13.47 1.80 5.98
N ALA A 113 -14.22 0.74 5.68
CA ALA A 113 -14.16 -0.51 6.41
C ALA A 113 -12.76 -1.14 6.38
N VAL A 114 -12.12 -1.15 5.20
CA VAL A 114 -10.76 -1.67 5.02
C VAL A 114 -9.74 -0.79 5.71
N GLN A 115 -9.89 0.54 5.67
CA GLN A 115 -9.01 1.45 6.41
C GLN A 115 -9.02 1.17 7.92
N TRP A 116 -10.20 0.96 8.51
CA TRP A 116 -10.32 0.63 9.94
C TRP A 116 -9.82 -0.78 10.26
N ALA A 117 -10.08 -1.75 9.39
CA ALA A 117 -9.54 -3.11 9.54
C ALA A 117 -8.01 -3.14 9.48
N ILE A 118 -7.38 -2.32 8.62
CA ILE A 118 -5.92 -2.17 8.57
C ILE A 118 -5.39 -1.61 9.88
N TRP A 119 -6.01 -0.56 10.43
CA TRP A 119 -5.60 -0.01 11.71
C TRP A 119 -5.73 -1.02 12.85
N GLU A 120 -6.82 -1.78 12.90
CA GLU A 120 -6.99 -2.85 13.87
C GLU A 120 -5.91 -3.94 13.72
N VAL A 121 -5.58 -4.33 12.48
CA VAL A 121 -4.49 -5.28 12.22
C VAL A 121 -3.13 -4.73 12.63
N VAL A 122 -2.89 -3.42 12.52
CA VAL A 122 -1.61 -2.82 12.96
C VAL A 122 -1.54 -2.71 14.48
N ALA A 123 -2.65 -2.36 15.14
CA ALA A 123 -2.70 -2.15 16.59
C ALA A 123 -2.85 -3.45 17.39
N GLU A 124 -3.51 -4.48 16.86
CA GLU A 124 -3.77 -5.74 17.56
C GLU A 124 -2.92 -6.90 17.01
N LEU A 125 -2.07 -7.43 17.90
CA LEU A 125 -1.19 -8.57 17.60
C LEU A 125 -1.90 -9.92 17.80
N SER A 126 -3.03 -9.94 18.50
CA SER A 126 -3.91 -11.09 18.66
C SER A 126 -4.57 -11.50 17.33
N PRO A 127 -4.86 -12.80 17.12
CA PRO A 127 -5.68 -13.25 16.00
C PRO A 127 -7.17 -12.87 16.15
N THR A 128 -7.63 -12.55 17.36
CA THR A 128 -9.02 -12.13 17.61
C THR A 128 -9.13 -10.61 17.45
N ARG A 129 -9.36 -10.17 16.22
CA ARG A 129 -9.43 -8.75 15.85
C ARG A 129 -10.87 -8.29 15.72
N SER A 130 -11.18 -7.10 16.23
CA SER A 130 -12.53 -6.55 16.15
C SER A 130 -12.50 -5.04 16.26
N VAL A 131 -13.21 -4.37 15.35
CA VAL A 131 -13.37 -2.90 15.44
C VAL A 131 -14.46 -2.46 16.42
N THR A 132 -15.02 -3.38 17.22
CA THR A 132 -16.02 -3.06 18.26
C THR A 132 -15.53 -3.39 19.66
N GLU A 133 -14.51 -4.24 19.79
CA GLU A 133 -13.99 -4.72 21.08
C GLU A 133 -12.45 -4.70 21.17
N GLY A 134 -11.75 -4.42 20.07
CA GLY A 134 -10.28 -4.44 19.98
C GLY A 134 -9.60 -3.14 20.38
N ASN A 135 -8.36 -2.97 19.91
CA ASN A 135 -7.57 -1.77 20.22
C ASN A 135 -8.00 -0.57 19.37
N VAL A 136 -8.53 -0.84 18.17
CA VAL A 136 -9.17 0.15 17.31
C VAL A 136 -10.67 -0.06 17.38
N ILE A 137 -11.40 0.91 17.94
CA ILE A 137 -12.85 0.79 18.16
C ILE A 137 -13.59 1.87 17.36
N LEU A 138 -14.51 1.46 16.51
CA LEU A 138 -15.47 2.35 15.85
C LEU A 138 -16.56 2.76 16.84
N SER A 139 -16.87 4.05 16.86
CA SER A 139 -18.03 4.55 17.58
C SER A 139 -19.32 4.08 16.90
N PRO A 140 -20.37 3.79 17.67
CA PRO A 140 -21.66 3.40 17.12
C PRO A 140 -22.29 4.55 16.32
N SER A 141 -23.32 4.21 15.54
CA SER A 141 -24.04 5.20 14.76
C SER A 141 -24.67 6.29 15.64
N SER A 142 -24.56 7.53 15.19
CA SER A 142 -25.15 8.71 15.85
C SER A 142 -25.39 9.81 14.81
N PRO A 143 -26.11 10.91 15.14
CA PRO A 143 -26.31 12.01 14.19
C PRO A 143 -25.01 12.61 13.64
N SER A 144 -23.90 12.51 14.39
CA SER A 144 -22.56 12.96 13.98
C SER A 144 -21.66 11.83 13.45
N ASN A 145 -22.19 10.60 13.32
CA ASN A 145 -21.51 9.41 12.83
C ASN A 145 -22.52 8.45 12.20
N PRO A 146 -23.25 8.85 11.14
CA PRO A 146 -24.41 8.08 10.66
C PRO A 146 -24.03 6.70 10.14
N ASP A 147 -22.82 6.55 9.60
CA ASP A 147 -22.36 5.31 8.97
C ASP A 147 -21.56 4.39 9.91
N GLY A 148 -21.41 4.76 11.20
CA GLY A 148 -20.56 4.04 12.17
C GLY A 148 -20.84 2.54 12.22
N ASP A 149 -22.12 2.15 12.36
CA ASP A 149 -22.50 0.74 12.45
C ASP A 149 -22.30 -0.03 11.14
N ALA A 150 -22.52 0.64 10.00
CA ALA A 150 -22.35 0.05 8.67
C ALA A 150 -20.86 -0.22 8.39
N VAL A 151 -20.00 0.76 8.69
CA VAL A 151 -18.54 0.61 8.56
C VAL A 151 -18.03 -0.43 9.54
N ALA A 152 -18.50 -0.44 10.80
CA ALA A 152 -18.07 -1.43 11.80
C ALA A 152 -18.45 -2.86 11.41
N THR A 153 -19.67 -3.06 10.91
CA THR A 153 -20.14 -4.35 10.41
C THR A 153 -19.26 -4.84 9.26
N LEU A 154 -19.03 -3.97 8.27
CA LEU A 154 -18.26 -4.33 7.09
C LEU A 154 -16.77 -4.56 7.43
N ALA A 155 -16.18 -3.74 8.29
CA ALA A 155 -14.80 -3.93 8.75
C ALA A 155 -14.62 -5.26 9.49
N ASN A 156 -15.54 -5.61 10.39
CA ASN A 156 -15.53 -6.92 11.05
C ASN A 156 -15.73 -8.08 10.04
N GLN A 157 -16.50 -7.89 8.98
CA GLN A 157 -16.60 -8.87 7.88
C GLN A 157 -15.28 -9.03 7.12
N TYR A 158 -14.56 -7.94 6.83
CA TYR A 158 -13.23 -8.01 6.22
C TYR A 158 -12.23 -8.72 7.14
N LEU A 159 -12.22 -8.42 8.44
CA LEU A 159 -11.36 -9.08 9.42
C LEU A 159 -11.68 -10.58 9.53
N ALA A 160 -12.94 -10.96 9.60
CA ALA A 160 -13.37 -12.36 9.69
C ALA A 160 -13.03 -13.17 8.43
N ASN A 161 -13.06 -12.53 7.25
CA ASN A 161 -12.80 -13.17 5.96
C ASN A 161 -11.35 -12.98 5.48
N ILE A 162 -10.46 -12.44 6.31
CA ILE A 162 -9.12 -12.05 5.89
C ILE A 162 -8.38 -13.17 5.19
N ASP A 163 -8.50 -14.41 5.68
CA ASP A 163 -7.80 -15.57 5.13
C ASP A 163 -8.39 -16.11 3.82
N THR A 164 -9.57 -15.63 3.43
CA THR A 164 -10.23 -16.01 2.17
C THR A 164 -9.84 -15.11 0.99
N PHE A 165 -9.31 -13.92 1.26
CA PHE A 165 -8.92 -12.97 0.22
C PHE A 165 -7.58 -13.34 -0.43
N ALA A 166 -7.48 -13.16 -1.75
CA ALA A 166 -6.22 -13.22 -2.44
C ALA A 166 -5.36 -12.01 -2.06
N PRO A 167 -4.07 -12.18 -1.70
CA PRO A 167 -3.22 -11.06 -1.31
C PRO A 167 -2.91 -10.14 -2.51
N ALA A 168 -3.02 -8.83 -2.32
CA ALA A 168 -2.55 -7.84 -3.27
C ALA A 168 -1.03 -7.68 -3.22
N SER A 169 -0.40 -7.31 -4.33
CA SER A 169 0.99 -6.85 -4.31
C SER A 169 1.02 -5.44 -3.75
N LEU A 170 1.78 -5.24 -2.67
CA LEU A 170 1.88 -3.95 -1.99
C LEU A 170 3.26 -3.34 -2.18
N TYR A 171 3.30 -2.03 -2.04
CA TYR A 171 4.47 -1.24 -1.76
C TYR A 171 4.27 -0.53 -0.44
N TYR A 172 5.30 -0.52 0.41
CA TYR A 172 5.28 0.17 1.68
C TYR A 172 6.07 1.47 1.54
N LEU A 173 5.40 2.60 1.79
CA LEU A 173 5.94 3.93 1.65
C LEU A 173 6.05 4.58 3.02
N THR A 174 7.27 4.91 3.43
CA THR A 174 7.54 5.47 4.75
C THR A 174 7.95 6.93 4.72
N HIS A 175 7.54 7.69 5.73
CA HIS A 175 8.00 9.06 5.97
C HIS A 175 8.37 9.23 7.46
N PRO A 176 9.47 9.93 7.81
CA PRO A 176 9.90 10.07 9.20
C PRO A 176 8.92 10.88 10.09
N ASP A 177 8.32 11.93 9.52
CA ASP A 177 7.49 12.89 10.28
C ASP A 177 5.98 12.81 9.98
N TYR A 178 5.58 11.91 9.08
CA TYR A 178 4.21 11.85 8.57
C TYR A 178 3.76 10.41 8.39
N GLN A 179 2.46 10.25 8.12
CA GLN A 179 1.80 8.99 7.90
C GLN A 179 2.50 8.05 6.93
N ASN A 180 2.84 6.86 7.40
CA ASN A 180 3.23 5.75 6.53
C ASN A 180 2.00 5.18 5.79
N VAL A 181 2.20 4.75 4.54
CA VAL A 181 1.11 4.28 3.68
C VAL A 181 1.46 3.00 2.93
N VAL A 182 0.43 2.24 2.56
CA VAL A 182 0.55 1.10 1.63
C VAL A 182 -0.21 1.38 0.35
N THR A 183 0.44 1.13 -0.78
CA THR A 183 -0.17 1.27 -2.11
C THR A 183 -0.04 -0.03 -2.88
N TRP A 184 -1.02 -0.32 -3.74
CA TRP A 184 -1.00 -1.44 -4.69
C TRP A 184 -0.56 -1.03 -6.09
N THR A 185 -0.26 0.26 -6.29
CA THR A 185 0.23 0.82 -7.56
C THR A 185 1.32 1.85 -7.29
N ILE A 186 2.43 1.75 -7.99
CA ILE A 186 3.40 2.84 -8.10
C ILE A 186 3.67 3.00 -9.60
N PRO A 187 3.63 4.23 -10.15
CA PRO A 187 4.06 4.42 -11.53
C PRO A 187 5.48 3.91 -11.68
N GLU A 188 5.71 3.03 -12.67
CA GLU A 188 7.05 2.50 -12.90
C GLU A 188 8.04 3.66 -12.99
N PRO A 189 9.17 3.60 -12.26
CA PRO A 189 10.19 4.63 -12.39
C PRO A 189 10.58 4.73 -13.87
N GLY A 190 10.95 5.93 -14.33
CA GLY A 190 11.38 6.17 -15.73
C GLY A 190 12.55 5.27 -16.21
N SER A 191 13.08 4.39 -15.37
CA SER A 191 13.95 3.28 -15.73
C SER A 191 13.35 2.36 -16.80
N ALA A 192 12.03 2.14 -16.83
CA ALA A 192 11.38 1.40 -17.93
C ALA A 192 11.53 2.13 -19.28
N ALA A 193 11.37 3.46 -19.27
CA ALA A 193 11.61 4.30 -20.46
C ALA A 193 13.09 4.30 -20.86
N LEU A 194 14.02 4.29 -19.91
CA LEU A 194 15.46 4.18 -20.18
C LEU A 194 15.87 2.80 -20.69
N ALA A 195 15.24 1.72 -20.20
CA ALA A 195 15.44 0.37 -20.71
C ALA A 195 14.94 0.25 -22.16
N ALA A 196 13.78 0.83 -22.47
CA ALA A 196 13.25 0.90 -23.82
C ALA A 196 14.15 1.72 -24.76
N LEU A 197 14.65 2.89 -24.30
CA LEU A 197 15.59 3.72 -25.06
C LEU A 197 16.93 3.02 -25.31
N SER A 198 17.48 2.34 -24.30
CA SER A 198 18.73 1.59 -24.45
C SER A 198 18.58 0.39 -25.38
N ALA A 199 17.45 -0.33 -25.33
CA ALA A 199 17.11 -1.38 -26.29
C ALA A 199 17.01 -0.83 -27.74
N LEU A 200 16.38 0.33 -27.94
CA LEU A 200 16.28 0.99 -29.25
C LEU A 200 17.64 1.42 -29.79
N VAL A 201 18.53 1.97 -28.95
CA VAL A 201 19.90 2.34 -29.35
C VAL A 201 20.70 1.11 -29.75
N LEU A 202 20.60 0.01 -29.00
CA LEU A 202 21.29 -1.25 -29.33
C LEU A 202 20.76 -1.86 -30.64
N LEU A 203 19.45 -1.85 -30.87
CA LEU A 203 18.85 -2.32 -32.13
C LEU A 203 19.26 -1.46 -33.32
N ARG A 204 19.37 -0.14 -33.16
CA ARG A 204 19.84 0.78 -34.21
C ARG A 204 21.31 0.57 -34.55
N ARG A 205 22.15 0.25 -33.55
CA ARG A 205 23.58 -0.04 -33.74
C ARG A 205 23.82 -1.38 -34.44
N ARG A 206 22.90 -2.35 -34.30
CA ARG A 206 22.99 -3.66 -34.94
C ARG A 206 22.58 -3.67 -36.42
N ARG A 207 21.95 -2.60 -36.91
CA ARG A 207 21.52 -2.42 -38.31
C ARG A 207 22.47 -1.55 -39.15
N ARG A 208 23.51 -0.97 -38.53
CA ARG A 208 24.64 -0.34 -39.23
C ARG A 208 25.80 -1.32 -39.25
#